data_AF-A0A1I3H145-F1
#
_entry.id   AF-A0A1I3H145-F1
#
_cell.length_a   1.000
_cell.length_b   1.000
_cell.length_c   1.000
_cell.angle_alpha   90.00
_cell.angle_beta   90.00
_cell.angle_gamma   90.00
#
_symmetry.space_group_name_H-M   'P 1'
#
loop_
_entity.id
_entity.type
_entity.pdbx_description
1 polymer ?
#
loop_
_entity_poly.entity_id
_entity_poly.type
_entity_poly.pdbx_seq_one_letter_code
_entity_poly.pdbx_strand_id
1 'polypeptide(L)'
;MTTVRTRIAPSPTGDPHVGTAYIALFNLCFARQHGGEFILRIEDTDQVRSTRESEQQIYDALRWLGIEWNEGPDVGGPYGPYRQSERGEIYRKYALELVEKGHAFYCFCTPEELDQMRAEQMARGETPRYDGRGLLLSEEEVQRRLAAGEPHVIRMKVPSEGVCVVPDMLRGDVEIPWDRMDMQVLMKTDGLPTYFLANVVDDHLMKITHVLRGEEWLPSAPKLILLYEYFGWEKPQLCYMPLLRNPDKSKLSKRKNPTSITFYERMGFLPQAMLNYLGRMGWSMPDEREKFTLEEMIEHFDVQRVSLGGPIFDLEKLSWLNGQWMRDLSVEEFAAGVQKWAFNSDYLMQIAPHVQGRVETFSQIAPLASFFFAGGVQPDKALFAHKKLSDDQVRQLMQLILWKLEALRQWEKERITGCIQAVVEHLELKLRDAMPLMFAAVTGQASSVSVLDAMEILGPDLTRFRLRQAIELLGGVSKKENKEWEKLLASIA
;
A
#
# COMPACT_ATOMS: atom_id res chain seq x y z
N MET A 1 8.69 5.86 -34.47
CA MET A 1 7.84 5.24 -33.43
C MET A 1 8.07 6.01 -32.15
N THR A 2 7.01 6.42 -31.45
CA THR A 2 7.11 7.06 -30.13
C THR A 2 7.67 6.04 -29.13
N THR A 3 8.73 6.40 -28.41
CA THR A 3 9.32 5.54 -27.37
C THR A 3 8.29 5.25 -26.30
N VAL A 4 8.07 3.96 -25.98
CA VAL A 4 7.15 3.57 -24.91
C VAL A 4 7.68 4.07 -23.58
N ARG A 5 6.81 4.74 -22.82
CA ARG A 5 7.07 5.20 -21.45
C ARG A 5 5.92 4.79 -20.56
N THR A 6 6.25 4.10 -19.48
CA THR A 6 5.31 3.60 -18.46
C THR A 6 5.75 4.08 -17.08
N ARG A 7 4.88 3.95 -16.08
CA ARG A 7 5.21 4.36 -14.71
C ARG A 7 4.40 3.65 -13.65
N ILE A 8 5.00 3.53 -12.48
CA ILE A 8 4.27 3.40 -11.22
C ILE A 8 4.28 4.72 -10.46
N ALA A 9 3.21 4.94 -9.71
CA ALA A 9 3.01 6.17 -8.97
C ALA A 9 2.54 5.90 -7.51
N PRO A 10 3.33 5.19 -6.68
CA PRO A 10 2.92 4.87 -5.32
C PRO A 10 2.92 6.10 -4.40
N SER A 11 1.93 6.15 -3.50
CA SER A 11 1.93 7.08 -2.37
C SER A 11 2.74 6.52 -1.21
N PRO A 12 3.66 7.29 -0.59
CA PRO A 12 4.55 6.79 0.46
C PRO A 12 3.86 6.81 1.83
N THR A 13 2.75 6.08 1.97
CA THR A 13 1.86 6.10 3.16
C THR A 13 1.99 4.86 4.06
N GLY A 14 3.07 4.09 3.92
CA GLY A 14 3.34 2.89 4.70
C GLY A 14 4.06 1.82 3.86
N ASP A 15 4.06 0.59 4.39
CA ASP A 15 4.81 -0.53 3.80
C ASP A 15 4.46 -0.75 2.31
N PRO A 16 5.43 -1.08 1.45
CA PRO A 16 5.18 -1.37 0.05
C PRO A 16 4.45 -2.71 -0.10
N HIS A 17 3.35 -2.71 -0.86
CA HIS A 17 2.45 -3.87 -0.95
C HIS A 17 2.71 -4.72 -2.20
N VAL A 18 2.39 -6.01 -2.13
CA VAL A 18 2.46 -6.95 -3.27
C VAL A 18 1.67 -6.48 -4.48
N GLY A 19 0.58 -5.73 -4.28
CA GLY A 19 -0.16 -5.09 -5.38
C GLY A 19 0.68 -4.02 -6.10
N THR A 20 1.46 -3.23 -5.37
CA THR A 20 2.39 -2.24 -5.97
C THR A 20 3.47 -2.94 -6.78
N ALA A 21 4.09 -3.99 -6.24
CA ALA A 21 5.08 -4.79 -6.98
C ALA A 21 4.49 -5.48 -8.21
N TYR A 22 3.26 -5.99 -8.11
CA TYR A 22 2.54 -6.56 -9.25
C TYR A 22 2.36 -5.53 -10.36
N ILE A 23 1.84 -4.34 -10.07
CA ILE A 23 1.71 -3.29 -11.08
C ILE A 23 3.07 -2.82 -11.61
N ALA A 24 4.10 -2.75 -10.76
CA ALA A 24 5.47 -2.38 -11.14
C ALA A 24 6.07 -3.36 -12.15
N LEU A 25 5.97 -4.67 -11.87
CA LEU A 25 6.46 -5.73 -12.75
C LEU A 25 5.84 -5.63 -14.15
N PHE A 26 4.52 -5.43 -14.25
CA PHE A 26 3.84 -5.35 -15.54
C PHE A 26 4.19 -4.09 -16.33
N ASN A 27 4.35 -2.94 -15.65
CA ASN A 27 4.84 -1.72 -16.31
C ASN A 27 6.28 -1.90 -16.80
N LEU A 28 7.16 -2.49 -15.98
CA LEU A 28 8.54 -2.79 -16.33
C LEU A 28 8.63 -3.71 -17.55
N CYS A 29 7.92 -4.85 -17.53
CA CYS A 29 7.94 -5.81 -18.63
C CYS A 29 7.38 -5.19 -19.92
N PHE A 30 6.27 -4.44 -19.84
CA PHE A 30 5.71 -3.75 -21.01
C PHE A 30 6.69 -2.75 -21.60
N ALA A 31 7.35 -1.92 -20.77
CA ALA A 31 8.35 -0.98 -21.24
C ALA A 31 9.54 -1.69 -21.89
N ARG A 32 10.12 -2.69 -21.22
CA ARG A 32 11.31 -3.41 -21.70
C ARG A 32 11.05 -4.16 -23.00
N GLN A 33 9.90 -4.80 -23.14
CA GLN A 33 9.48 -5.48 -24.38
C GLN A 33 9.51 -4.53 -25.58
N HIS A 34 9.14 -3.26 -25.38
CA HIS A 34 9.07 -2.25 -26.44
C HIS A 34 10.33 -1.38 -26.53
N GLY A 35 11.43 -1.75 -25.86
CA GLY A 35 12.65 -0.93 -25.81
C GLY A 35 12.44 0.45 -25.18
N GLY A 36 11.44 0.56 -24.31
CA GLY A 36 11.00 1.78 -23.66
C GLY A 36 11.55 1.99 -22.26
N GLU A 37 10.99 2.98 -21.58
CA GLU A 37 11.42 3.42 -20.26
C GLU A 37 10.34 3.18 -19.20
N PHE A 38 10.80 2.81 -18.01
CA PHE A 38 9.98 2.59 -16.83
C PHE A 38 10.32 3.63 -15.76
N ILE A 39 9.31 4.36 -15.29
CA ILE A 39 9.49 5.51 -14.39
C ILE A 39 8.87 5.22 -13.01
N LEU A 40 9.55 5.64 -11.96
CA LEU A 40 9.01 5.70 -10.60
C LEU A 40 8.69 7.16 -10.24
N ARG A 41 7.42 7.45 -9.95
CA ARG A 41 6.97 8.75 -9.44
C ARG A 41 6.40 8.60 -8.03
N ILE A 42 6.74 9.49 -7.11
CA ILE A 42 6.21 9.44 -5.74
C ILE A 42 5.04 10.42 -5.60
N GLU A 43 3.88 9.88 -5.20
CA GLU A 43 2.64 10.64 -5.07
C GLU A 43 2.34 10.99 -3.61
N ASP A 44 3.10 11.95 -3.11
CA ASP A 44 3.12 12.44 -1.72
C ASP A 44 2.24 13.68 -1.50
N THR A 45 1.17 13.84 -2.30
CA THR A 45 0.20 14.96 -2.18
C THR A 45 -0.57 14.99 -0.86
N ASP A 46 -0.58 13.88 -0.12
CA ASP A 46 -1.05 13.79 1.27
C ASP A 46 0.14 13.88 2.22
N GLN A 47 0.53 15.11 2.56
CA GLN A 47 1.69 15.39 3.41
C GLN A 47 1.55 14.85 4.83
N VAL A 48 0.32 14.63 5.32
CA VAL A 48 0.07 14.10 6.67
C VAL A 48 0.40 12.62 6.74
N ARG A 49 0.09 11.86 5.68
CA ARG A 49 0.33 10.41 5.64
C ARG A 49 1.64 10.02 4.97
N SER A 50 2.25 10.91 4.20
CA SER A 50 3.47 10.65 3.43
C SER A 50 4.72 10.82 4.28
N THR A 51 5.64 9.85 4.27
CA THR A 51 6.94 9.99 4.96
C THR A 51 8.11 9.59 4.07
N ARG A 52 9.27 10.20 4.32
CA ARG A 52 10.53 9.85 3.64
C ARG A 52 10.97 8.42 3.95
N GLU A 53 10.68 7.90 5.14
CA GLU A 53 10.99 6.49 5.45
C GLU A 53 10.13 5.53 4.61
N SER A 54 8.84 5.84 4.43
CA SER A 54 7.95 5.02 3.59
C SER A 54 8.37 5.08 2.10
N GLU A 55 8.84 6.23 1.65
CA GLU A 55 9.45 6.40 0.32
C GLU A 55 10.70 5.52 0.16
N GLN A 56 11.61 5.53 1.13
CA GLN A 56 12.80 4.68 1.11
C GLN A 56 12.43 3.19 1.11
N GLN A 57 11.44 2.78 1.91
CA GLN A 57 10.94 1.40 1.91
C GLN A 57 10.42 0.96 0.55
N ILE A 58 9.75 1.85 -0.20
CA ILE A 58 9.34 1.56 -1.59
C ILE A 58 10.56 1.24 -2.45
N TYR A 59 11.64 2.03 -2.35
CA TYR A 59 12.86 1.80 -3.12
C TYR A 59 13.50 0.47 -2.77
N ASP A 60 13.69 0.22 -1.48
CA ASP A 60 14.36 -0.99 -0.98
C ASP A 60 13.59 -2.24 -1.38
N ALA A 61 12.26 -2.23 -1.26
CA ALA A 61 11.43 -3.39 -1.61
C ALA A 61 11.39 -3.68 -3.11
N LEU A 62 11.34 -2.64 -3.96
CA LEU A 62 11.38 -2.83 -5.41
C LEU A 62 12.77 -3.30 -5.88
N ARG A 63 13.85 -2.73 -5.34
CA ARG A 63 15.22 -3.17 -5.63
C ARG A 63 15.50 -4.58 -5.12
N TRP A 64 14.97 -4.95 -3.96
CA TRP A 64 15.04 -6.33 -3.45
C TRP A 64 14.42 -7.32 -4.44
N LEU A 65 13.26 -6.96 -5.02
CA LEU A 65 12.60 -7.74 -6.08
C LEU A 65 13.34 -7.73 -7.43
N GLY A 66 14.39 -6.93 -7.59
CA GLY A 66 15.09 -6.74 -8.87
C GLY A 66 14.35 -5.82 -9.86
N ILE A 67 13.38 -5.02 -9.38
CA ILE A 67 12.66 -4.04 -10.17
C ILE A 67 13.43 -2.71 -10.14
N GLU A 68 14.00 -2.35 -11.29
CA GLU A 68 14.77 -1.12 -11.49
C GLU A 68 14.04 -0.16 -12.44
N TRP A 69 14.12 1.14 -12.17
CA TRP A 69 13.51 2.20 -13.00
C TRP A 69 14.57 3.05 -13.69
N ASN A 70 14.22 3.57 -14.87
CA ASN A 70 15.07 4.44 -15.67
C ASN A 70 15.09 5.88 -15.16
N GLU A 71 13.96 6.34 -14.62
CA GLU A 71 13.79 7.66 -14.06
C GLU A 71 13.06 7.57 -12.73
N GLY A 72 13.46 8.39 -11.76
CA GLY A 72 12.85 8.41 -10.45
C GLY A 72 13.52 9.38 -9.49
N PRO A 73 13.04 9.51 -8.24
CA PRO A 73 13.56 10.54 -7.35
C PRO A 73 14.98 10.30 -6.86
N ASP A 74 15.42 9.04 -6.81
CA ASP A 74 16.76 8.59 -6.39
C ASP A 74 17.78 8.55 -7.55
N VAL A 75 17.33 8.30 -8.78
CA VAL A 75 18.19 8.20 -9.98
C VAL A 75 18.14 9.45 -10.87
N GLY A 76 17.19 10.35 -10.65
CA GLY A 76 16.97 11.53 -11.49
C GLY A 76 16.29 11.20 -12.82
N GLY A 77 16.42 12.12 -13.79
CA GLY A 77 15.83 11.99 -15.12
C GLY A 77 15.41 13.34 -15.70
N PRO A 78 15.16 13.43 -17.01
CA PRO A 78 14.93 14.69 -17.72
C PRO A 78 13.59 15.37 -17.41
N TYR A 79 12.64 14.67 -16.78
CA TYR A 79 11.29 15.18 -16.49
C TYR A 79 11.03 15.41 -15.00
N GLY A 80 12.10 15.44 -14.20
CA GLY A 80 12.03 15.69 -12.77
C GLY A 80 11.47 17.09 -12.42
N PRO A 81 11.20 17.36 -11.13
CA PRO A 81 11.33 16.43 -10.01
C PRO A 81 10.33 15.26 -10.09
N TYR A 82 10.65 14.11 -9.50
CA TYR A 82 9.81 12.89 -9.53
C TYR A 82 8.97 12.70 -8.26
N ARG A 83 8.86 13.75 -7.44
CA ARG A 83 7.98 13.81 -6.27
C ARG A 83 6.94 14.88 -6.47
N GLN A 84 5.68 14.58 -6.18
CA GLN A 84 4.61 15.53 -6.45
C GLN A 84 4.65 16.74 -5.52
N SER A 85 5.09 16.58 -4.27
CA SER A 85 5.30 17.68 -3.34
C SER A 85 6.27 18.75 -3.84
N GLU A 86 7.23 18.37 -4.70
CA GLU A 86 8.25 19.25 -5.28
C GLU A 86 7.77 19.96 -6.55
N ARG A 87 6.50 19.80 -6.93
CA ARG A 87 5.94 20.24 -8.23
C ARG A 87 4.73 21.18 -8.11
N GLY A 88 4.48 21.73 -6.92
CA GLY A 88 3.29 22.54 -6.59
C GLY A 88 2.92 23.61 -7.62
N GLU A 89 3.88 24.43 -8.05
CA GLU A 89 3.66 25.51 -9.03
C GLU A 89 3.17 25.00 -10.39
N ILE A 90 3.61 23.82 -10.81
CA ILE A 90 3.20 23.20 -12.08
C ILE A 90 1.69 22.93 -12.04
N TYR A 91 1.19 22.32 -10.96
CA TYR A 91 -0.23 22.00 -10.85
C TYR A 91 -1.08 23.24 -10.70
N ARG A 92 -0.61 24.23 -9.92
CA ARG A 92 -1.30 25.51 -9.78
C ARG A 92 -1.53 26.17 -11.14
N LYS A 93 -0.49 26.22 -11.99
CA LYS A 93 -0.58 26.74 -13.36
C LYS A 93 -1.70 26.05 -14.15
N TYR A 94 -1.70 24.72 -14.20
CA TYR A 94 -2.69 23.98 -15.00
C TYR A 94 -4.10 24.01 -14.40
N ALA A 95 -4.25 24.10 -13.08
CA ALA A 95 -5.54 24.30 -12.45
C ALA A 95 -6.15 25.66 -12.83
N LEU A 96 -5.34 26.73 -12.83
CA LEU A 96 -5.78 28.06 -13.25
C LEU A 96 -6.12 28.10 -14.75
N GLU A 97 -5.34 27.44 -15.59
CA GLU A 97 -5.63 27.32 -17.02
C GLU A 97 -7.02 26.68 -17.27
N LEU A 98 -7.40 25.66 -16.49
CA LEU A 98 -8.74 25.06 -16.58
C LEU A 98 -9.84 26.02 -16.12
N VAL A 99 -9.58 26.87 -15.13
CA VAL A 99 -10.54 27.90 -14.71
C VAL A 99 -10.72 28.95 -15.80
N GLU A 100 -9.62 29.45 -16.36
CA GLU A 100 -9.61 30.44 -17.45
C GLU A 100 -10.34 29.94 -18.70
N LYS A 101 -10.17 28.65 -19.04
CA LYS A 101 -10.89 27.99 -20.15
C LYS A 101 -12.34 27.62 -19.81
N GLY A 102 -12.79 27.88 -18.59
CA GLY A 102 -14.15 27.59 -18.14
C GLY A 102 -14.43 26.10 -17.91
N HIS A 103 -13.41 25.26 -17.79
CA HIS A 103 -13.49 23.83 -17.51
C HIS A 103 -13.39 23.48 -16.02
N ALA A 104 -12.96 24.43 -15.20
CA ALA A 104 -12.95 24.35 -13.74
C ALA A 104 -13.56 25.61 -13.12
N PHE A 105 -13.82 25.59 -11.82
CA PHE A 105 -14.40 26.71 -11.08
C PHE A 105 -13.96 26.71 -9.61
N TYR A 106 -14.01 27.88 -8.98
CA TYR A 106 -13.75 28.05 -7.56
C TYR A 106 -14.96 27.60 -6.71
N CYS A 107 -14.68 26.90 -5.63
CA CYS A 107 -15.68 26.47 -4.65
C CYS A 107 -15.23 26.90 -3.26
N PHE A 108 -16.07 27.68 -2.58
CA PHE A 108 -15.83 28.22 -1.24
C PHE A 108 -16.57 27.45 -0.14
N CYS A 109 -17.14 26.27 -0.47
CA CYS A 109 -17.91 25.50 0.49
C CYS A 109 -17.03 24.99 1.63
N THR A 110 -17.50 25.13 2.87
CA THR A 110 -16.80 24.61 4.04
C THR A 110 -17.02 23.11 4.20
N PRO A 111 -16.15 22.40 4.94
CA PRO A 111 -16.36 20.98 5.25
C PRO A 111 -17.73 20.71 5.91
N GLU A 112 -18.18 21.59 6.79
CA GLU A 112 -19.46 21.49 7.49
C GLU A 112 -20.65 21.60 6.52
N GLU A 113 -20.58 22.53 5.56
CA GLU A 113 -21.60 22.65 4.50
C GLU A 113 -21.65 21.40 3.62
N LEU A 114 -20.49 20.81 3.31
CA LEU A 114 -20.40 19.56 2.54
C LEU A 114 -20.92 18.36 3.34
N ASP A 115 -20.70 18.31 4.66
CA ASP A 115 -21.25 17.28 5.54
C ASP A 115 -22.77 17.37 5.63
N GLN A 116 -23.29 18.58 5.82
CA GLN A 116 -24.72 18.83 5.81
C GLN A 116 -25.36 18.42 4.48
N MET A 117 -24.75 18.84 3.35
CA MET A 117 -25.22 18.47 2.00
C MET A 117 -25.30 16.95 1.83
N ARG A 118 -24.26 16.22 2.25
CA ARG A 118 -24.24 14.76 2.19
C ARG A 118 -25.32 14.14 3.07
N ALA A 119 -25.50 14.62 4.30
CA ALA A 119 -26.52 14.13 5.21
C ALA A 119 -27.94 14.33 4.66
N GLU A 120 -28.22 15.48 4.06
CA GLU A 120 -29.50 15.79 3.44
C GLU A 120 -29.79 14.90 2.21
N GLN A 121 -28.80 14.69 1.34
CA GLN A 121 -28.92 13.77 0.20
C GLN A 121 -29.17 12.33 0.66
N MET A 122 -28.42 11.85 1.66
CA MET A 122 -28.61 10.51 2.23
C MET A 122 -29.99 10.36 2.87
N ALA A 123 -30.50 11.38 3.55
CA ALA A 123 -31.85 11.38 4.13
C ALA A 123 -32.95 11.28 3.06
N ARG A 124 -32.69 11.74 1.83
CA ARG A 124 -33.56 11.58 0.67
C ARG A 124 -33.34 10.27 -0.11
N GLY A 125 -32.39 9.43 0.30
CA GLY A 125 -32.02 8.21 -0.42
C GLY A 125 -31.24 8.45 -1.72
N GLU A 126 -30.67 9.65 -1.88
CA GLU A 126 -29.85 10.02 -3.03
C GLU A 126 -28.39 9.57 -2.83
N THR A 127 -27.65 9.38 -3.93
CA THR A 127 -26.20 9.18 -3.86
C THR A 127 -25.52 10.52 -3.55
N PRO A 128 -24.67 10.60 -2.50
CA PRO A 128 -24.06 11.88 -2.14
C PRO A 128 -23.11 12.41 -3.22
N ARG A 129 -23.27 13.69 -3.59
CA ARG A 129 -22.46 14.39 -4.59
C ARG A 129 -22.47 15.90 -4.37
N TYR A 130 -21.50 16.61 -4.92
CA TYR A 130 -21.50 18.06 -4.89
C TYR A 130 -22.66 18.61 -5.73
N ASP A 131 -23.38 19.60 -5.19
CA ASP A 131 -24.58 20.16 -5.83
C ASP A 131 -24.29 21.21 -6.91
N GLY A 132 -23.01 21.53 -7.14
CA GLY A 132 -22.59 22.47 -8.17
C GLY A 132 -22.78 23.93 -7.80
N ARG A 133 -23.12 24.30 -6.55
CA ARG A 133 -23.41 25.70 -6.19
C ARG A 133 -22.29 26.70 -6.52
N GLY A 134 -21.02 26.25 -6.52
CA GLY A 134 -19.89 27.07 -6.95
C GLY A 134 -19.94 27.50 -8.43
N LEU A 135 -20.67 26.77 -9.28
CA LEU A 135 -20.91 27.15 -10.67
C LEU A 135 -21.86 28.34 -10.82
N LEU A 136 -22.64 28.65 -9.78
CA LEU A 136 -23.65 29.71 -9.79
C LEU A 136 -23.09 31.06 -9.34
N LEU A 137 -21.83 31.11 -8.90
CA LEU A 137 -21.18 32.34 -8.47
C LEU A 137 -20.86 33.22 -9.67
N SER A 138 -21.13 34.53 -9.55
CA SER A 138 -20.67 35.51 -10.54
C SER A 138 -19.16 35.72 -10.42
N GLU A 139 -18.53 36.17 -11.51
CA GLU A 139 -17.10 36.50 -11.51
C GLU A 139 -16.77 37.55 -10.44
N GLU A 140 -17.62 38.57 -10.28
CA GLU A 140 -17.45 39.61 -9.25
C GLU A 140 -17.43 39.02 -7.83
N GLU A 141 -18.33 38.07 -7.54
CA GLU A 141 -18.40 37.41 -6.23
C GLU A 141 -17.19 36.51 -5.98
N VAL A 142 -16.75 35.77 -7.00
CA VAL A 142 -15.53 34.95 -6.93
C VAL A 142 -14.33 35.83 -6.62
N GLN A 143 -14.11 36.92 -7.37
CA GLN A 143 -12.99 37.82 -7.16
C GLN A 143 -13.03 38.49 -5.79
N ARG A 144 -14.21 38.90 -5.31
CA ARG A 144 -14.39 39.47 -3.97
C ARG A 144 -13.93 38.49 -2.88
N ARG A 145 -14.34 37.22 -2.96
CA ARG A 145 -13.99 36.19 -1.97
C ARG A 145 -12.51 35.79 -2.04
N LEU A 146 -11.95 35.68 -3.24
CA LEU A 146 -10.51 35.46 -3.44
C LEU A 146 -9.68 36.60 -2.83
N ALA A 147 -10.05 37.86 -3.09
CA ALA A 147 -9.38 39.03 -2.53
C ALA A 147 -9.50 39.12 -1.00
N ALA A 148 -10.60 38.60 -0.43
CA ALA A 148 -10.78 38.47 1.02
C ALA A 148 -9.97 37.33 1.65
N GLY A 149 -9.28 36.50 0.84
CA GLY A 149 -8.52 35.36 1.33
C GLY A 149 -9.41 34.22 1.86
N GLU A 150 -10.66 34.12 1.39
CA GLU A 150 -11.55 33.04 1.81
C GLU A 150 -10.99 31.67 1.36
N PRO A 151 -10.97 30.67 2.26
CA PRO A 151 -10.53 29.32 1.91
C PRO A 151 -11.36 28.75 0.76
N HIS A 152 -10.69 28.19 -0.24
CA HIS A 152 -11.35 27.68 -1.44
C HIS A 152 -10.64 26.49 -2.04
N VAL A 153 -11.36 25.77 -2.91
CA VAL A 153 -10.82 24.70 -3.75
C VAL A 153 -11.13 24.99 -5.22
N ILE A 154 -10.38 24.37 -6.14
CA ILE A 154 -10.72 24.37 -7.56
C ILE A 154 -11.35 23.03 -7.91
N ARG A 155 -12.54 23.03 -8.51
CA ARG A 155 -13.28 21.83 -8.93
C ARG A 155 -13.36 21.74 -10.45
N MET A 156 -13.27 20.51 -10.96
CA MET A 156 -13.50 20.18 -12.36
C MET A 156 -15.00 20.21 -12.68
N LYS A 157 -15.37 20.80 -13.81
CA LYS A 157 -16.72 20.65 -14.37
C LYS A 157 -16.85 19.29 -15.01
N VAL A 158 -17.93 18.58 -14.68
CA VAL A 158 -18.20 17.23 -15.18
C VAL A 158 -19.57 17.22 -15.84
N PRO A 159 -19.73 16.62 -17.02
CA PRO A 159 -21.05 16.43 -17.63
C PRO A 159 -22.01 15.70 -16.68
N SER A 160 -23.30 16.02 -16.76
CA SER A 160 -24.34 15.35 -15.95
C SER A 160 -25.05 14.22 -16.69
N GLU A 161 -24.95 14.19 -18.03
CA GLU A 161 -25.67 13.27 -18.90
C GLU A 161 -24.74 12.62 -19.92
N GLY A 162 -25.19 11.49 -20.47
CA GLY A 162 -24.43 10.70 -21.44
C GLY A 162 -23.47 9.71 -20.79
N VAL A 163 -22.58 9.16 -21.61
CA VAL A 163 -21.60 8.14 -21.22
C VAL A 163 -20.20 8.55 -21.66
N CYS A 164 -19.20 8.15 -20.88
CA CYS A 164 -17.81 8.15 -21.28
C CYS A 164 -17.44 6.74 -21.75
N VAL A 165 -16.91 6.60 -22.96
CA VAL A 165 -16.33 5.35 -23.44
C VAL A 165 -14.86 5.31 -23.04
N VAL A 166 -14.48 4.34 -22.21
CA VAL A 166 -13.12 4.12 -21.75
C VAL A 166 -12.48 3.02 -22.60
N PRO A 167 -11.50 3.33 -23.46
CA PRO A 167 -10.79 2.32 -24.24
C PRO A 167 -9.73 1.63 -23.36
N ASP A 168 -10.06 0.45 -22.82
CA ASP A 168 -9.15 -0.38 -22.03
C ASP A 168 -8.46 -1.42 -22.90
N MET A 169 -7.13 -1.54 -22.80
CA MET A 169 -6.35 -2.48 -23.62
C MET A 169 -6.71 -3.96 -23.38
N LEU A 170 -7.32 -4.29 -22.24
CA LEU A 170 -7.72 -5.67 -21.88
C LEU A 170 -9.21 -5.94 -22.07
N ARG A 171 -10.08 -5.00 -21.69
CA ARG A 171 -11.55 -5.14 -21.74
C ARG A 171 -12.18 -4.56 -23.01
N GLY A 172 -11.41 -3.84 -23.83
CA GLY A 172 -11.96 -3.04 -24.92
C GLY A 172 -12.71 -1.82 -24.40
N ASP A 173 -13.77 -1.44 -25.10
CA ASP A 173 -14.57 -0.28 -24.75
C ASP A 173 -15.46 -0.56 -23.53
N VAL A 174 -15.26 0.22 -22.47
CA VAL A 174 -16.08 0.20 -21.24
C VAL A 174 -16.88 1.49 -21.15
N GLU A 175 -18.21 1.38 -21.22
CA GLU A 175 -19.10 2.53 -21.08
C GLU A 175 -19.40 2.84 -19.62
N ILE A 176 -19.13 4.08 -19.19
CA ILE A 176 -19.40 4.56 -17.84
C ILE A 176 -20.28 5.82 -17.90
N PRO A 177 -21.48 5.79 -17.29
CA PRO A 177 -22.37 6.96 -17.23
C PRO A 177 -21.76 8.15 -16.48
N TRP A 178 -21.98 9.36 -17.02
CA TRP A 178 -21.51 10.60 -16.40
C TRP A 178 -22.24 10.94 -15.09
N ASP A 179 -23.48 10.47 -14.91
CA ASP A 179 -24.27 10.69 -13.69
C ASP A 179 -23.64 10.08 -12.42
N ARG A 180 -22.70 9.14 -12.59
CA ARG A 180 -21.89 8.55 -11.52
C ARG A 180 -20.65 9.37 -11.15
N MET A 181 -20.34 10.41 -11.91
CA MET A 181 -19.13 11.21 -11.74
C MET A 181 -19.41 12.51 -10.99
N ASP A 182 -18.89 12.63 -9.77
CA ASP A 182 -18.96 13.87 -9.00
C ASP A 182 -17.94 14.92 -9.50
N MET A 183 -18.23 16.21 -9.28
CA MET A 183 -17.38 17.35 -9.60
C MET A 183 -16.09 17.32 -8.76
N GLN A 184 -15.06 16.73 -9.34
CA GLN A 184 -13.81 16.38 -8.70
C GLN A 184 -13.04 17.63 -8.24
N VAL A 185 -12.61 17.66 -6.97
CA VAL A 185 -11.61 18.65 -6.53
C VAL A 185 -10.29 18.39 -7.25
N LEU A 186 -9.71 19.43 -7.84
CA LEU A 186 -8.42 19.42 -8.55
C LEU A 186 -7.31 20.02 -7.68
N MET A 187 -7.59 21.14 -7.01
CA MET A 187 -6.69 21.78 -6.05
C MET A 187 -7.38 21.91 -4.70
N LYS A 188 -6.70 21.50 -3.63
CA LYS A 188 -7.13 21.62 -2.24
C LYS A 188 -6.87 23.02 -1.70
N THR A 189 -7.45 23.31 -0.54
CA THR A 189 -7.32 24.58 0.20
C THR A 189 -5.90 24.87 0.66
N ASP A 190 -5.08 23.82 0.86
CA ASP A 190 -3.65 23.91 1.22
C ASP A 190 -2.75 24.23 0.02
N GLY A 191 -3.32 24.45 -1.17
CA GLY A 191 -2.58 24.73 -2.40
C GLY A 191 -1.96 23.50 -3.05
N LEU A 192 -2.18 22.29 -2.52
CA LEU A 192 -1.72 21.06 -3.14
C LEU A 192 -2.77 20.49 -4.10
N PRO A 193 -2.36 19.82 -5.19
CA PRO A 193 -3.29 19.15 -6.08
C PRO A 193 -3.92 17.93 -5.39
N THR A 194 -5.05 17.46 -5.94
CA THR A 194 -5.50 16.10 -5.70
C THR A 194 -4.77 15.12 -6.61
N TYR A 195 -4.86 13.83 -6.28
CA TYR A 195 -4.36 12.73 -7.09
C TYR A 195 -4.69 12.87 -8.59
N PHE A 196 -5.91 13.27 -8.93
CA PHE A 196 -6.38 13.33 -10.31
C PHE A 196 -5.66 14.38 -11.15
N LEU A 197 -5.56 15.62 -10.64
CA LEU A 197 -4.85 16.68 -11.36
C LEU A 197 -3.37 16.33 -11.49
N ALA A 198 -2.75 15.92 -10.39
CA ALA A 198 -1.31 15.64 -10.35
C ALA A 198 -0.94 14.50 -11.31
N ASN A 199 -1.71 13.39 -11.33
CA ASN A 199 -1.45 12.28 -12.25
C ASN A 199 -1.54 12.69 -13.71
N VAL A 200 -2.59 13.39 -14.11
CA VAL A 200 -2.80 13.76 -15.53
C VAL A 200 -1.73 14.72 -16.00
N VAL A 201 -1.43 15.75 -15.20
CA VAL A 201 -0.38 16.71 -15.49
C VAL A 201 0.98 16.02 -15.59
N ASP A 202 1.33 15.17 -14.62
CA ASP A 202 2.63 14.51 -14.61
C ASP A 202 2.77 13.46 -15.70
N ASP A 203 1.72 12.68 -15.98
CA ASP A 203 1.75 11.71 -17.08
C ASP A 203 1.98 12.42 -18.42
N HIS A 204 1.33 13.57 -18.65
CA HIS A 204 1.56 14.37 -19.85
C HIS A 204 2.99 14.96 -19.91
N LEU A 205 3.47 15.53 -18.81
CA LEU A 205 4.77 16.19 -18.76
C LEU A 205 5.93 15.19 -18.81
N MET A 206 5.78 14.02 -18.18
CA MET A 206 6.73 12.92 -18.22
C MET A 206 6.57 12.03 -19.46
N LYS A 207 5.71 12.43 -20.41
CA LYS A 207 5.51 11.78 -21.71
C LYS A 207 5.11 10.31 -21.59
N ILE A 208 4.30 9.99 -20.58
CA ILE A 208 3.76 8.65 -20.39
C ILE A 208 2.85 8.30 -21.57
N THR A 209 3.11 7.13 -22.16
CA THR A 209 2.39 6.64 -23.35
C THR A 209 1.35 5.60 -22.99
N HIS A 210 1.60 4.80 -21.95
CA HIS A 210 0.75 3.70 -21.51
C HIS A 210 0.61 3.74 -19.99
N VAL A 211 -0.62 3.66 -19.51
CA VAL A 211 -1.00 3.67 -18.10
C VAL A 211 -1.53 2.30 -17.73
N LEU A 212 -0.64 1.43 -17.21
CA LEU A 212 -1.00 0.15 -16.63
C LEU A 212 -1.19 0.35 -15.12
N ARG A 213 -2.42 0.23 -14.63
CA ARG A 213 -2.76 0.41 -13.19
C ARG A 213 -3.88 -0.52 -12.78
N GLY A 214 -4.10 -0.70 -11.48
CA GLY A 214 -5.17 -1.57 -11.00
C GLY A 214 -6.58 -1.10 -11.37
N GLU A 215 -7.50 -2.05 -11.56
CA GLU A 215 -8.90 -1.81 -11.95
C GLU A 215 -9.72 -1.04 -10.90
N GLU A 216 -9.22 -0.87 -9.68
CA GLU A 216 -9.83 0.04 -8.71
C GLU A 216 -9.91 1.49 -9.20
N TRP A 217 -9.07 1.85 -10.18
CA TRP A 217 -9.06 3.17 -10.80
C TRP A 217 -10.00 3.29 -12.02
N LEU A 218 -10.50 2.17 -12.56
CA LEU A 218 -11.38 2.15 -13.73
C LEU A 218 -12.66 2.98 -13.52
N PRO A 219 -13.35 2.93 -12.36
CA PRO A 219 -14.51 3.78 -12.12
C PRO A 219 -14.22 5.28 -12.25
N SER A 220 -12.97 5.70 -12.09
CA SER A 220 -12.56 7.10 -12.18
C SER A 220 -11.92 7.47 -13.52
N ALA A 221 -11.79 6.52 -14.45
CA ALA A 221 -11.23 6.73 -15.78
C ALA A 221 -11.90 7.87 -16.57
N PRO A 222 -13.23 8.07 -16.51
CA PRO A 222 -13.88 9.17 -17.21
C PRO A 222 -13.34 10.54 -16.81
N LYS A 223 -13.05 10.74 -15.52
CA LYS A 223 -12.47 11.98 -15.00
C LYS A 223 -11.08 12.24 -15.58
N LEU A 224 -10.27 11.18 -15.71
CA LEU A 224 -8.95 11.26 -16.33
C LEU A 224 -9.07 11.65 -17.80
N ILE A 225 -9.93 10.95 -18.57
CA ILE A 225 -10.12 11.20 -20.01
C ILE A 225 -10.59 12.63 -20.26
N LEU A 226 -11.60 13.08 -19.52
CA LEU A 226 -12.14 14.44 -19.63
C LEU A 226 -11.09 15.51 -19.34
N LEU A 227 -10.19 15.26 -18.39
CA LEU A 227 -9.14 16.20 -18.05
C LEU A 227 -8.11 16.34 -19.18
N TYR A 228 -7.74 15.24 -19.84
CA TYR A 228 -6.93 15.29 -21.07
C TYR A 228 -7.65 16.07 -22.20
N GLU A 229 -8.95 15.85 -22.38
CA GLU A 229 -9.77 16.57 -23.37
C GLU A 229 -9.81 18.09 -23.09
N TYR A 230 -10.02 18.51 -21.84
CA TYR A 230 -10.02 19.92 -21.45
C TYR A 230 -8.67 20.61 -21.64
N PHE A 231 -7.57 19.89 -21.46
CA PHE A 231 -6.25 20.42 -21.78
C PHE A 231 -5.95 20.40 -23.29
N GLY A 232 -6.72 19.66 -24.10
CA GLY A 232 -6.42 19.41 -25.50
C GLY A 232 -5.17 18.55 -25.68
N TRP A 233 -4.91 17.64 -24.74
CA TRP A 233 -3.74 16.77 -24.75
C TRP A 233 -4.07 15.39 -25.32
N GLU A 234 -3.07 14.76 -25.94
CA GLU A 234 -3.15 13.35 -26.29
C GLU A 234 -3.15 12.49 -25.03
N LYS A 235 -4.20 11.67 -24.86
CA LYS A 235 -4.33 10.74 -23.74
C LYS A 235 -3.44 9.51 -23.95
N PRO A 236 -2.81 8.97 -22.90
CA PRO A 236 -2.09 7.71 -22.99
C PRO A 236 -3.08 6.54 -23.23
N GLN A 237 -2.55 5.43 -23.73
CA GLN A 237 -3.30 4.18 -23.76
C GLN A 237 -3.55 3.69 -22.33
N LEU A 238 -4.75 3.19 -22.05
CA LEU A 238 -5.18 2.83 -20.71
C LEU A 238 -5.31 1.31 -20.58
N CYS A 239 -4.75 0.75 -19.50
CA CYS A 239 -4.82 -0.67 -19.20
C CYS A 239 -5.09 -0.89 -17.70
N TYR A 240 -6.26 -1.44 -17.39
CA TYR A 240 -6.73 -1.67 -16.03
C TYR A 240 -6.49 -3.11 -15.58
N MET A 241 -5.40 -3.35 -14.86
CA MET A 241 -5.01 -4.67 -14.36
C MET A 241 -6.01 -5.21 -13.33
N PRO A 242 -6.41 -6.49 -13.38
CA PRO A 242 -7.32 -7.06 -12.39
C PRO A 242 -6.74 -7.05 -10.97
N LEU A 243 -7.61 -6.93 -9.97
CA LEU A 243 -7.23 -6.96 -8.57
C LEU A 243 -6.80 -8.35 -8.11
N LEU A 244 -5.71 -8.40 -7.34
CA LEU A 244 -5.34 -9.58 -6.56
C LEU A 244 -6.40 -9.87 -5.49
N ARG A 245 -6.74 -11.14 -5.33
CA ARG A 245 -7.81 -11.64 -4.43
C ARG A 245 -7.26 -12.66 -3.45
N ASN A 246 -7.91 -12.77 -2.30
CA ASN A 246 -7.71 -13.89 -1.38
C ASN A 246 -8.35 -15.18 -1.98
N PRO A 247 -8.05 -16.37 -1.43
CA PRO A 247 -8.69 -17.63 -1.83
C PRO A 247 -10.22 -17.62 -1.79
N ASP A 248 -10.81 -16.83 -0.88
CA ASP A 248 -12.25 -16.63 -0.76
C ASP A 248 -12.84 -15.61 -1.76
N LYS A 249 -12.06 -15.17 -2.75
CA LYS A 249 -12.38 -14.18 -3.80
C LYS A 249 -12.57 -12.73 -3.33
N SER A 250 -12.43 -12.45 -2.03
CA SER A 250 -12.40 -11.07 -1.53
C SER A 250 -11.11 -10.34 -1.94
N LYS A 251 -11.13 -9.01 -2.01
CA LYS A 251 -9.94 -8.21 -2.33
C LYS A 251 -8.80 -8.54 -1.35
N LEU A 252 -7.58 -8.72 -1.86
CA LEU A 252 -6.41 -8.96 -1.04
C LEU A 252 -6.23 -7.82 -0.02
N SER A 253 -6.03 -8.16 1.26
CA SER A 253 -5.96 -7.17 2.33
C SER A 253 -5.06 -7.61 3.47
N LYS A 254 -4.43 -6.65 4.16
CA LYS A 254 -3.60 -6.87 5.37
C LYS A 254 -4.31 -7.68 6.46
N ARG A 255 -5.65 -7.62 6.51
CA ARG A 255 -6.46 -8.29 7.53
C ARG A 255 -6.42 -9.81 7.41
N LYS A 256 -6.27 -10.35 6.20
CA LYS A 256 -6.33 -11.80 5.93
C LYS A 256 -4.99 -12.37 5.49
N ASN A 257 -4.18 -11.59 4.79
CA ASN A 257 -2.89 -12.02 4.29
C ASN A 257 -1.83 -10.96 4.58
N PRO A 258 -0.59 -11.36 4.89
CA PRO A 258 0.55 -10.46 4.78
C PRO A 258 0.61 -9.92 3.35
N THR A 259 0.57 -8.60 3.20
CA THR A 259 0.62 -7.96 1.87
C THR A 259 1.85 -7.09 1.69
N SER A 260 2.66 -6.93 2.73
CA SER A 260 3.96 -6.25 2.68
C SER A 260 4.96 -7.10 1.90
N ILE A 261 5.74 -6.48 1.02
CA ILE A 261 6.85 -7.16 0.32
C ILE A 261 7.93 -7.54 1.34
N THR A 262 8.25 -6.63 2.25
CA THR A 262 9.24 -6.82 3.31
C THR A 262 8.88 -7.99 4.24
N PHE A 263 7.59 -8.29 4.43
CA PHE A 263 7.20 -9.52 5.14
C PHE A 263 7.76 -10.78 4.46
N TYR A 264 7.65 -10.91 3.14
CA TYR A 264 8.12 -12.09 2.42
C TYR A 264 9.65 -12.18 2.44
N GLU A 265 10.34 -11.05 2.33
CA GLU A 265 11.80 -10.97 2.55
C GLU A 265 12.18 -11.47 3.95
N ARG A 266 11.53 -10.97 5.00
CA ARG A 266 11.79 -11.37 6.39
C ARG A 266 11.45 -12.84 6.65
N MET A 267 10.46 -13.39 5.94
CA MET A 267 10.12 -14.82 5.97
C MET A 267 11.09 -15.72 5.20
N GLY A 268 12.08 -15.15 4.49
CA GLY A 268 13.11 -15.92 3.77
C GLY A 268 12.67 -16.37 2.38
N PHE A 269 11.70 -15.70 1.75
CA PHE A 269 11.41 -15.94 0.33
C PHE A 269 12.53 -15.38 -0.54
N LEU A 270 12.80 -16.04 -1.67
CA LEU A 270 13.70 -15.54 -2.69
C LEU A 270 12.99 -14.47 -3.54
N PRO A 271 13.66 -13.34 -3.86
CA PRO A 271 13.05 -12.29 -4.67
C PRO A 271 12.66 -12.79 -6.07
N GLN A 272 13.47 -13.68 -6.67
CA GLN A 272 13.17 -14.29 -7.97
C GLN A 272 11.88 -15.12 -7.93
N ALA A 273 11.68 -15.88 -6.86
CA ALA A 273 10.46 -16.67 -6.68
C ALA A 273 9.24 -15.79 -6.48
N MET A 274 9.37 -14.72 -5.68
CA MET A 274 8.31 -13.76 -5.46
C MET A 274 7.92 -13.05 -6.76
N LEU A 275 8.91 -12.59 -7.54
CA LEU A 275 8.67 -11.90 -8.80
C LEU A 275 8.05 -12.83 -9.86
N ASN A 276 8.57 -14.05 -9.99
CA ASN A 276 7.99 -15.09 -10.84
C ASN A 276 6.54 -15.35 -10.44
N TYR A 277 6.25 -15.51 -9.15
CA TYR A 277 4.89 -15.69 -8.65
C TYR A 277 3.96 -14.51 -8.98
N LEU A 278 4.43 -13.26 -8.81
CA LEU A 278 3.67 -12.07 -9.18
C LEU A 278 3.35 -12.04 -10.68
N GLY A 279 4.31 -12.38 -11.55
CA GLY A 279 4.10 -12.47 -12.99
C GLY A 279 3.00 -13.47 -13.34
N ARG A 280 3.05 -14.65 -12.72
CA ARG A 280 2.06 -15.73 -12.91
C ARG A 280 0.65 -15.41 -12.49
N MET A 281 0.47 -14.48 -11.55
CA MET A 281 -0.87 -14.11 -11.10
C MET A 281 -1.65 -13.44 -12.22
N GLY A 282 -1.03 -12.55 -12.98
CA GLY A 282 -1.70 -11.82 -14.05
C GLY A 282 -1.55 -12.44 -15.44
N TRP A 283 -0.46 -13.16 -15.67
CA TRP A 283 0.02 -13.54 -16.99
C TRP A 283 0.58 -14.96 -17.00
N SER A 284 0.64 -15.58 -18.18
CA SER A 284 1.21 -16.92 -18.36
C SER A 284 2.20 -16.95 -19.52
N MET A 285 3.29 -17.69 -19.32
CA MET A 285 4.25 -18.00 -20.38
C MET A 285 3.54 -18.63 -21.60
N PRO A 286 4.01 -18.36 -22.84
CA PRO A 286 3.47 -18.99 -24.05
C PRO A 286 3.42 -20.51 -24.03
N ASP A 287 4.40 -21.15 -23.40
CA ASP A 287 4.53 -22.60 -23.24
C ASP A 287 3.94 -23.12 -21.90
N GLU A 288 3.21 -22.27 -21.19
CA GLU A 288 2.53 -22.56 -19.92
C GLU A 288 3.45 -22.95 -18.75
N ARG A 289 4.78 -22.82 -18.89
CA ARG A 289 5.69 -23.14 -17.80
C ARG A 289 5.47 -22.22 -16.60
N GLU A 290 5.55 -22.82 -15.42
CA GLU A 290 5.29 -22.13 -14.17
C GLU A 290 6.51 -21.38 -13.64
N LYS A 291 7.71 -21.92 -13.82
CA LYS A 291 8.95 -21.32 -13.34
C LYS A 291 9.64 -20.57 -14.48
N PHE A 292 9.93 -19.30 -14.27
CA PHE A 292 10.61 -18.44 -15.24
C PHE A 292 11.32 -17.25 -14.58
N THR A 293 12.41 -16.76 -15.18
CA THR A 293 13.13 -15.57 -14.74
C THR A 293 12.42 -14.27 -15.18
N LEU A 294 12.88 -13.13 -14.66
CA LEU A 294 12.40 -11.83 -15.11
C LEU A 294 12.71 -11.59 -16.59
N GLU A 295 13.91 -11.96 -17.03
CA GLU A 295 14.37 -11.82 -18.41
C GLU A 295 13.49 -12.63 -19.37
N GLU A 296 13.17 -13.88 -19.01
CA GLU A 296 12.26 -14.72 -19.78
C GLU A 296 10.84 -14.12 -19.84
N MET A 297 10.35 -13.56 -18.72
CA MET A 297 9.06 -12.86 -18.72
C MET A 297 9.11 -11.64 -19.63
N ILE A 298 10.17 -10.84 -19.61
CA ILE A 298 10.33 -9.65 -20.47
C ILE A 298 10.35 -10.05 -21.95
N GLU A 299 11.11 -11.09 -22.31
CA GLU A 299 11.25 -11.57 -23.69
C GLU A 299 9.90 -12.05 -24.26
N HIS A 300 9.10 -12.74 -23.45
CA HIS A 300 7.84 -13.32 -23.87
C HIS A 300 6.61 -12.52 -23.49
N PHE A 301 6.77 -11.35 -22.85
CA PHE A 301 5.66 -10.59 -22.31
C PHE A 301 4.64 -10.28 -23.41
N ASP A 302 3.36 -10.35 -23.10
CA ASP A 302 2.30 -9.87 -23.98
C ASP A 302 1.14 -9.45 -23.09
N VAL A 303 0.81 -8.16 -23.16
CA VAL A 303 -0.28 -7.58 -22.38
C VAL A 303 -1.63 -8.25 -22.70
N GLN A 304 -1.81 -8.76 -23.92
CA GLN A 304 -3.04 -9.45 -24.32
C GLN A 304 -3.20 -10.84 -23.68
N ARG A 305 -2.12 -11.42 -23.13
CA ARG A 305 -2.17 -12.66 -22.34
C ARG A 305 -2.52 -12.43 -20.88
N VAL A 306 -2.78 -11.18 -20.47
CA VAL A 306 -3.23 -10.89 -19.10
C VAL A 306 -4.66 -11.37 -18.91
N SER A 307 -4.86 -12.24 -17.93
CA SER A 307 -6.19 -12.76 -17.61
C SER A 307 -7.05 -11.68 -16.96
N LEU A 308 -8.30 -11.53 -17.38
CA LEU A 308 -9.28 -10.67 -16.70
C LEU A 308 -9.83 -11.29 -15.41
N GLY A 309 -9.57 -12.58 -15.16
CA GLY A 309 -9.94 -13.25 -13.92
C GLY A 309 -9.13 -12.69 -12.75
N GLY A 310 -9.79 -12.23 -11.69
CA GLY A 310 -9.11 -11.70 -10.50
C GLY A 310 -8.17 -12.74 -9.88
N PRO A 311 -6.84 -12.56 -9.94
CA PRO A 311 -5.88 -13.58 -9.56
C PRO A 311 -5.99 -13.93 -8.09
N ILE A 312 -5.97 -15.22 -7.75
CA ILE A 312 -5.96 -15.67 -6.37
C ILE A 312 -4.52 -15.69 -5.86
N PHE A 313 -4.27 -14.93 -4.80
CA PHE A 313 -3.02 -14.96 -4.06
C PHE A 313 -3.02 -16.18 -3.11
N ASP A 314 -2.42 -17.27 -3.57
CA ASP A 314 -2.24 -18.53 -2.88
C ASP A 314 -0.82 -18.68 -2.30
N LEU A 315 -0.73 -18.73 -0.97
CA LEU A 315 0.53 -18.80 -0.23
C LEU A 315 1.18 -20.20 -0.32
N GLU A 316 0.40 -21.27 -0.51
CA GLU A 316 0.93 -22.62 -0.71
C GLU A 316 1.63 -22.71 -2.06
N LYS A 317 1.00 -22.15 -3.10
CA LYS A 317 1.59 -22.10 -4.45
C LYS A 317 2.85 -21.25 -4.50
N LEU A 318 2.86 -20.08 -3.84
CA LEU A 318 4.05 -19.26 -3.67
C LEU A 318 5.16 -20.03 -2.93
N SER A 319 4.83 -20.73 -1.84
CA SER A 319 5.79 -21.53 -1.07
C SER A 319 6.39 -22.69 -1.88
N TRP A 320 5.55 -23.39 -2.65
CA TRP A 320 6.01 -24.42 -3.58
C TRP A 320 6.99 -23.86 -4.61
N LEU A 321 6.64 -22.74 -5.25
CA LEU A 321 7.46 -22.11 -6.28
C LEU A 321 8.79 -21.63 -5.68
N ASN A 322 8.75 -21.00 -4.51
CA ASN A 322 9.94 -20.62 -3.76
C ASN A 322 10.84 -21.82 -3.45
N GLY A 323 10.26 -22.96 -3.06
CA GLY A 323 11.00 -24.21 -2.88
C GLY A 323 11.67 -24.71 -4.16
N GLN A 324 11.04 -24.57 -5.33
CA GLN A 324 11.67 -24.90 -6.62
C GLN A 324 12.84 -23.97 -6.93
N TRP A 325 12.74 -22.68 -6.60
CA TRP A 325 13.85 -21.75 -6.75
C TRP A 325 15.01 -22.09 -5.81
N MET A 326 14.72 -22.40 -4.55
CA MET A 326 15.73 -22.76 -3.56
C MET A 326 16.49 -24.04 -3.92
N ARG A 327 15.81 -25.06 -4.48
CA ARG A 327 16.46 -26.33 -4.87
C ARG A 327 17.38 -26.23 -6.07
N ASP A 328 17.20 -25.21 -6.91
CA ASP A 328 18.02 -25.00 -8.10
C ASP A 328 19.30 -24.19 -7.80
N LEU A 329 19.39 -23.58 -6.61
CA LEU A 329 20.62 -22.93 -6.16
C LEU A 329 21.70 -23.99 -5.90
N SER A 330 22.95 -23.65 -6.22
CA SER A 330 24.08 -24.38 -5.66
C SER A 330 24.07 -24.27 -4.13
N VAL A 331 24.75 -25.21 -3.46
CA VAL A 331 24.82 -25.19 -1.99
C VAL A 331 25.50 -23.91 -1.50
N GLU A 332 26.48 -23.41 -2.25
CA GLU A 332 27.19 -22.17 -1.98
C GLU A 332 26.27 -20.94 -2.10
N GLU A 333 25.47 -20.84 -3.16
CA GLU A 333 24.48 -19.77 -3.34
C GLU A 333 23.38 -19.81 -2.27
N PHE A 334 22.90 -21.02 -1.93
CA PHE A 334 21.93 -21.20 -0.86
C PHE A 334 22.49 -20.74 0.49
N ALA A 335 23.72 -21.15 0.83
CA ALA A 335 24.38 -20.73 2.07
C ALA A 335 24.59 -19.21 2.13
N ALA A 336 25.03 -18.59 1.03
CA ALA A 336 25.17 -17.14 0.93
C ALA A 336 23.83 -16.42 1.09
N GLY A 337 22.74 -16.97 0.51
CA GLY A 337 21.38 -16.46 0.67
C GLY A 337 20.91 -16.49 2.12
N VAL A 338 21.14 -17.59 2.83
CA VAL A 338 20.80 -17.75 4.26
C VAL A 338 21.59 -16.76 5.14
N GLN A 339 22.88 -16.57 4.84
CA GLN A 339 23.71 -15.56 5.53
C GLN A 339 23.18 -14.16 5.30
N LYS A 340 22.88 -13.78 4.06
CA LYS A 340 22.31 -12.47 3.72
C LYS A 340 20.97 -12.24 4.41
N TRP A 341 20.10 -13.26 4.45
CA TRP A 341 18.76 -13.17 5.04
C TRP A 341 18.79 -12.93 6.56
N ALA A 342 19.48 -13.78 7.33
CA ALA A 342 19.41 -13.70 8.80
C ALA A 342 20.67 -14.20 9.55
N PHE A 343 21.51 -15.03 8.94
CA PHE A 343 22.69 -15.61 9.59
C PHE A 343 23.96 -14.76 9.38
N ASN A 344 23.82 -13.43 9.31
CA ASN A 344 24.91 -12.47 9.20
C ASN A 344 25.29 -11.88 10.58
N SER A 345 26.50 -11.31 10.64
CA SER A 345 27.04 -10.72 11.87
C SER A 345 26.15 -9.62 12.43
N ASP A 346 25.58 -8.77 11.57
CA ASP A 346 24.82 -7.60 12.01
C ASP A 346 23.55 -8.01 12.77
N TYR A 347 22.81 -8.99 12.25
CA TYR A 347 21.61 -9.51 12.90
C TYR A 347 21.93 -10.28 14.17
N LEU A 348 22.97 -11.12 14.13
CA LEU A 348 23.41 -11.90 15.29
C LEU A 348 23.92 -11.01 16.43
N MET A 349 24.58 -9.90 16.12
CA MET A 349 25.07 -8.93 17.11
C MET A 349 23.94 -8.16 17.81
N GLN A 350 22.78 -8.00 17.16
CA GLN A 350 21.59 -7.47 17.84
C GLN A 350 21.03 -8.47 18.85
N ILE A 351 21.06 -9.78 18.54
CA ILE A 351 20.52 -10.84 19.39
C ILE A 351 21.46 -11.15 20.57
N ALA A 352 22.77 -11.15 20.34
CA ALA A 352 23.78 -11.65 21.27
C ALA A 352 23.70 -11.05 22.69
N PRO A 353 23.56 -9.72 22.89
CA PRO A 353 23.48 -9.12 24.23
C PRO A 353 22.31 -9.63 25.06
N HIS A 354 21.21 -10.00 24.42
CA HIS A 354 20.00 -10.47 25.10
C HIS A 354 20.07 -11.93 25.53
N VAL A 355 20.94 -12.71 24.88
CA VAL A 355 21.13 -14.14 25.14
C VAL A 355 22.30 -14.40 26.08
N GLN A 356 23.38 -13.61 25.99
CA GLN A 356 24.65 -13.84 26.69
C GLN A 356 24.50 -14.06 28.21
N GLY A 357 23.61 -13.31 28.86
CA GLY A 357 23.37 -13.41 30.31
C GLY A 357 22.37 -14.50 30.74
N ARG A 358 21.90 -15.35 29.82
CA ARG A 358 20.79 -16.31 30.03
C ARG A 358 21.14 -17.76 29.73
N VAL A 359 22.39 -18.03 29.37
CA VAL A 359 22.87 -19.36 28.99
C VAL A 359 24.15 -19.70 29.74
N GLU A 360 24.30 -20.97 30.09
CA GLU A 360 25.51 -21.54 30.69
C GLU A 360 26.40 -22.21 29.65
N THR A 361 25.82 -22.64 28.52
CA THR A 361 26.54 -23.23 27.39
C THR A 361 25.98 -22.73 26.05
N PHE A 362 26.78 -22.71 24.99
CA PHE A 362 26.33 -22.26 23.67
C PHE A 362 25.20 -23.13 23.07
N SER A 363 25.10 -24.41 23.44
CA SER A 363 24.02 -25.28 22.99
C SER A 363 22.63 -24.85 23.48
N GLN A 364 22.54 -24.08 24.56
CA GLN A 364 21.30 -23.52 25.09
C GLN A 364 20.79 -22.30 24.30
N ILE A 365 21.61 -21.74 23.40
CA ILE A 365 21.22 -20.58 22.58
C ILE A 365 20.08 -20.95 21.63
N ALA A 366 20.15 -22.09 20.94
CA ALA A 366 19.16 -22.44 19.93
C ALA A 366 17.73 -22.60 20.50
N PRO A 367 17.48 -23.31 21.61
CA PRO A 367 16.16 -23.36 22.23
C PRO A 367 15.63 -21.99 22.69
N LEU A 368 16.52 -21.08 23.10
CA LEU A 368 16.16 -19.75 23.59
C LEU A 368 15.91 -18.74 22.47
N ALA A 369 16.68 -18.80 21.38
CA ALA A 369 16.76 -17.74 20.36
C ALA A 369 16.28 -18.17 18.95
N SER A 370 15.93 -19.45 18.74
CA SER A 370 15.44 -19.94 17.44
C SER A 370 14.23 -19.16 16.91
N PHE A 371 13.41 -18.59 17.79
CA PHE A 371 12.27 -17.75 17.41
C PHE A 371 12.67 -16.47 16.65
N PHE A 372 13.94 -16.03 16.70
CA PHE A 372 14.43 -14.91 15.86
C PHE A 372 14.57 -15.30 14.38
N PHE A 373 14.74 -16.59 14.10
CA PHE A 373 14.91 -17.13 12.75
C PHE A 373 13.67 -17.87 12.26
N ALA A 374 12.73 -18.16 13.16
CA ALA A 374 11.42 -18.68 12.78
C ALA A 374 10.61 -17.57 12.10
N GLY A 375 9.81 -17.88 11.09
CA GLY A 375 8.82 -16.95 10.57
C GLY A 375 7.68 -16.74 11.58
N GLY A 376 6.72 -17.67 11.58
CA GLY A 376 5.71 -17.81 12.63
C GLY A 376 6.20 -18.62 13.83
N VAL A 377 5.45 -18.55 14.91
CA VAL A 377 5.62 -19.38 16.12
C VAL A 377 4.31 -20.10 16.41
N GLN A 378 4.37 -21.23 17.10
CA GLN A 378 3.19 -22.04 17.46
C GLN A 378 3.03 -22.08 18.98
N PRO A 379 2.53 -21.00 19.61
CA PRO A 379 2.30 -21.00 21.04
C PRO A 379 1.17 -21.96 21.42
N ASP A 380 1.31 -22.62 22.57
CA ASP A 380 0.18 -23.32 23.19
C ASP A 380 -0.89 -22.28 23.59
N LYS A 381 -2.15 -22.56 23.23
CA LYS A 381 -3.31 -21.71 23.59
C LYS A 381 -3.37 -21.45 25.10
N ALA A 382 -2.94 -22.41 25.93
CA ALA A 382 -2.91 -22.28 27.38
C ALA A 382 -1.99 -21.13 27.87
N LEU A 383 -1.00 -20.71 27.09
CA LEU A 383 -0.12 -19.58 27.44
C LEU A 383 -0.85 -18.23 27.47
N PHE A 384 -2.02 -18.14 26.83
CA PHE A 384 -2.83 -16.93 26.81
C PHE A 384 -3.87 -16.88 27.94
N ALA A 385 -3.97 -17.91 28.78
CA ALA A 385 -4.86 -17.91 29.93
C ALA A 385 -4.43 -16.82 30.92
N HIS A 386 -5.32 -15.86 31.19
CA HIS A 386 -5.01 -14.69 32.01
C HIS A 386 -5.72 -14.74 33.37
N LYS A 387 -5.02 -14.35 34.44
CA LYS A 387 -5.56 -14.44 35.82
C LYS A 387 -6.69 -13.44 36.11
N LYS A 388 -6.76 -12.34 35.35
CA LYS A 388 -7.70 -11.23 35.59
C LYS A 388 -8.65 -10.94 34.44
N LEU A 389 -8.38 -11.50 33.26
CA LEU A 389 -9.10 -11.17 32.03
C LEU A 389 -9.80 -12.41 31.52
N SER A 390 -11.02 -12.27 31.03
CA SER A 390 -11.67 -13.31 30.25
C SER A 390 -11.00 -13.47 28.88
N ASP A 391 -11.26 -14.59 28.21
CA ASP A 391 -10.76 -14.85 26.86
C ASP A 391 -11.13 -13.74 25.87
N ASP A 392 -12.34 -13.19 25.97
CA ASP A 392 -12.81 -12.07 25.15
C ASP A 392 -11.99 -10.79 25.41
N GLN A 393 -11.69 -10.50 26.68
CA GLN A 393 -10.86 -9.35 27.06
C GLN A 393 -9.40 -9.51 26.64
N VAL A 394 -8.86 -10.75 26.68
CA VAL A 394 -7.53 -11.05 26.14
C VAL A 394 -7.48 -10.76 24.64
N ARG A 395 -8.48 -11.22 23.88
CA ARG A 395 -8.59 -10.92 22.44
C ARG A 395 -8.71 -9.42 22.18
N GLN A 396 -9.55 -8.72 22.93
CA GLN A 396 -9.70 -7.26 22.81
C GLN A 396 -8.38 -6.53 23.06
N LEU A 397 -7.69 -6.84 24.16
CA LEU A 397 -6.40 -6.24 24.51
C LEU A 397 -5.36 -6.47 23.40
N MET A 398 -5.21 -7.72 22.95
CA MET A 398 -4.25 -8.06 21.89
C MET A 398 -4.61 -7.39 20.57
N GLN A 399 -5.90 -7.30 20.22
CA GLN A 399 -6.36 -6.67 18.99
C GLN A 399 -6.10 -5.15 18.98
N LEU A 400 -6.33 -4.47 20.10
CA LEU A 400 -6.04 -3.04 20.23
C LEU A 400 -4.53 -2.75 20.17
N ILE A 401 -3.71 -3.59 20.81
CA ILE A 401 -2.24 -3.52 20.70
C ILE A 401 -1.82 -3.71 19.24
N LEU A 402 -2.33 -4.74 18.56
CA LEU A 402 -2.02 -5.00 17.15
C LEU A 402 -2.36 -3.78 16.28
N TRP A 403 -3.54 -3.17 16.45
CA TRP A 403 -3.92 -2.00 15.67
C TRP A 403 -3.06 -0.76 15.94
N LYS A 404 -2.68 -0.49 17.21
CA LYS A 404 -1.73 0.60 17.51
C LYS A 404 -0.36 0.32 16.88
N LEU A 405 0.12 -0.93 16.92
CA LEU A 405 1.37 -1.32 16.27
C LEU A 405 1.29 -1.29 14.74
N GLU A 406 0.14 -1.56 14.12
CA GLU A 406 -0.06 -1.40 12.67
C GLU A 406 -0.01 0.06 12.22
N ALA A 407 -0.43 0.99 13.08
CA ALA A 407 -0.33 2.42 12.85
C ALA A 407 1.09 2.98 13.11
N LEU A 408 1.91 2.26 13.87
CA LEU A 408 3.26 2.69 14.22
C LEU A 408 4.18 2.69 12.99
N ARG A 409 4.81 3.83 12.69
CA ARG A 409 5.72 4.01 11.54
C ARG A 409 7.18 3.78 11.90
N GLN A 410 7.63 4.41 12.98
CA GLN A 410 8.99 4.25 13.48
C GLN A 410 9.03 3.08 14.45
N TRP A 411 9.72 2.02 14.05
CA TRP A 411 9.71 0.74 14.75
C TRP A 411 10.86 0.64 15.75
N GLU A 412 10.71 1.39 16.85
CA GLU A 412 11.69 1.50 17.93
C GLU A 412 11.08 0.97 19.24
N LYS A 413 11.89 0.35 20.09
CA LYS A 413 11.48 -0.26 21.35
C LYS A 413 10.67 0.69 22.23
N GLU A 414 11.11 1.94 22.39
CA GLU A 414 10.43 2.95 23.20
C GLU A 414 9.03 3.23 22.67
N ARG A 415 8.87 3.31 21.35
CA ARG A 415 7.59 3.57 20.69
C ARG A 415 6.66 2.36 20.73
N ILE A 416 7.20 1.15 20.53
CA ILE A 416 6.48 -0.11 20.71
C ILE A 416 5.93 -0.20 22.14
N THR A 417 6.79 0.12 23.12
CA THR A 417 6.41 0.16 24.54
C THR A 417 5.31 1.18 24.78
N GLY A 418 5.44 2.40 24.23
CA GLY A 418 4.44 3.46 24.33
C GLY A 418 3.08 3.04 23.76
N CYS A 419 3.05 2.38 22.60
CA CYS A 419 1.80 1.85 22.02
C CYS A 419 1.12 0.84 22.95
N ILE A 420 1.87 -0.10 23.51
CA ILE A 420 1.31 -1.11 24.42
C ILE A 420 0.84 -0.43 25.73
N GLN A 421 1.64 0.50 26.25
CA GLN A 421 1.34 1.25 27.47
C GLN A 421 0.03 2.04 27.34
N ALA A 422 -0.16 2.77 26.24
CA ALA A 422 -1.38 3.53 26.00
C ALA A 422 -2.64 2.65 26.00
N VAL A 423 -2.56 1.45 25.41
CA VAL A 423 -3.68 0.50 25.40
C VAL A 423 -3.98 -0.03 26.79
N VAL A 424 -2.96 -0.48 27.54
CA VAL A 424 -3.21 -1.04 28.88
C VAL A 424 -3.72 0.01 29.85
N GLU A 425 -3.21 1.24 29.81
CA GLU A 425 -3.69 2.33 30.67
C GLU A 425 -5.14 2.68 30.38
N HIS A 426 -5.52 2.75 29.11
CA HIS A 426 -6.91 3.02 28.70
C HIS A 426 -7.88 1.92 29.17
N LEU A 427 -7.41 0.68 29.27
CA LEU A 427 -8.19 -0.46 29.77
C LEU A 427 -8.05 -0.66 31.29
N GLU A 428 -7.46 0.30 32.02
CA GLU A 428 -7.21 0.23 33.47
C GLU A 428 -6.34 -0.97 33.91
N LEU A 429 -5.48 -1.43 32.99
CA LEU A 429 -4.50 -2.49 33.20
C LEU A 429 -3.09 -1.92 33.38
N LYS A 430 -2.17 -2.76 33.86
CA LYS A 430 -0.75 -2.42 33.94
C LYS A 430 0.02 -3.13 32.84
N LEU A 431 1.17 -2.59 32.44
CA LEU A 431 2.05 -3.20 31.42
C LEU A 431 2.34 -4.69 31.70
N ARG A 432 2.60 -5.02 32.97
CA ARG A 432 2.84 -6.40 33.43
C ARG A 432 1.68 -7.37 33.17
N ASP A 433 0.46 -6.87 32.95
CA ASP A 433 -0.71 -7.69 32.63
C ASP A 433 -0.74 -8.02 31.12
N ALA A 434 -0.17 -7.18 30.25
CA ALA A 434 -0.05 -7.46 28.81
C ALA A 434 1.20 -8.26 28.42
N MET A 435 2.32 -8.08 29.13
CA MET A 435 3.59 -8.71 28.76
C MET A 435 3.54 -10.24 28.60
N PRO A 436 2.90 -11.03 29.49
CA PRO A 436 2.81 -12.49 29.30
C PRO A 436 2.18 -12.90 27.97
N LEU A 437 1.16 -12.15 27.52
CA LEU A 437 0.50 -12.37 26.23
C LEU A 437 1.43 -12.03 25.06
N MET A 438 2.23 -10.96 25.20
CA MET A 438 3.23 -10.58 24.20
C MET A 438 4.34 -11.64 24.09
N PHE A 439 4.85 -12.15 25.23
CA PHE A 439 5.83 -13.24 25.24
C PHE A 439 5.32 -14.46 24.48
N ALA A 440 4.11 -14.91 24.81
CA ALA A 440 3.48 -16.05 24.15
C ALA A 440 3.30 -15.82 22.65
N ALA A 441 2.74 -14.67 22.25
CA ALA A 441 2.49 -14.37 20.85
C ALA A 441 3.77 -14.20 20.02
N VAL A 442 4.76 -13.47 20.54
CA VAL A 442 5.96 -13.10 19.77
C VAL A 442 7.01 -14.20 19.81
N THR A 443 7.22 -14.86 20.95
CA THR A 443 8.31 -15.84 21.11
C THR A 443 7.83 -17.29 21.07
N GLY A 444 6.53 -17.52 21.21
CA GLY A 444 5.95 -18.86 21.35
C GLY A 444 6.11 -19.45 22.76
N GLN A 445 6.71 -18.71 23.71
CA GLN A 445 7.10 -19.20 25.03
C GLN A 445 6.52 -18.31 26.14
N ALA A 446 6.35 -18.87 27.34
CA ALA A 446 5.88 -18.11 28.52
C ALA A 446 6.90 -17.05 28.99
N SER A 447 8.19 -17.30 28.73
CA SER A 447 9.31 -16.43 29.08
C SER A 447 10.44 -16.64 28.09
N SER A 448 11.12 -15.57 27.70
CA SER A 448 12.28 -15.60 26.80
C SER A 448 13.22 -14.42 27.11
N VAL A 449 14.04 -14.02 26.15
CA VAL A 449 14.65 -12.67 26.13
C VAL A 449 13.57 -11.59 26.23
N SER A 450 13.94 -10.35 26.56
CA SER A 450 12.98 -9.25 26.63
C SER A 450 12.14 -9.16 25.35
N VAL A 451 10.82 -9.31 25.47
CA VAL A 451 9.92 -9.36 24.32
C VAL A 451 9.89 -8.04 23.55
N LEU A 452 10.09 -6.91 24.22
CA LEU A 452 10.10 -5.59 23.58
C LEU A 452 11.35 -5.42 22.71
N ASP A 453 12.51 -5.84 23.20
CA ASP A 453 13.75 -5.89 22.41
C ASP A 453 13.60 -6.89 21.25
N ALA A 454 12.96 -8.04 21.50
CA ALA A 454 12.70 -9.01 20.46
C ALA A 454 11.78 -8.47 19.35
N MET A 455 10.75 -7.70 19.68
CA MET A 455 9.85 -7.08 18.70
C MET A 455 10.57 -6.07 17.81
N GLU A 456 11.49 -5.29 18.36
CA GLU A 456 12.33 -4.35 17.61
C GLU A 456 13.24 -5.12 16.62
N ILE A 457 13.97 -6.12 17.10
CA ILE A 457 14.90 -6.94 16.29
C ILE A 457 14.16 -7.76 15.22
N LEU A 458 12.97 -8.31 15.53
CA LEU A 458 12.17 -9.03 14.54
C LEU A 458 11.67 -8.10 13.43
N GLY A 459 11.38 -6.85 13.80
CA GLY A 459 10.79 -5.84 12.93
C GLY A 459 9.26 -5.88 12.92
N PRO A 460 8.64 -4.91 12.21
CA PRO A 460 7.20 -4.70 12.21
C PRO A 460 6.43 -5.87 11.60
N ASP A 461 6.87 -6.38 10.45
CA ASP A 461 6.13 -7.38 9.68
C ASP A 461 5.96 -8.70 10.45
N LEU A 462 7.05 -9.26 10.99
CA LEU A 462 7.00 -10.52 11.74
C LEU A 462 6.25 -10.36 13.07
N THR A 463 6.45 -9.24 13.77
CA THR A 463 5.76 -8.98 15.04
C THR A 463 4.25 -8.88 14.83
N ARG A 464 3.80 -8.06 13.86
CA ARG A 464 2.37 -7.91 13.53
C ARG A 464 1.76 -9.23 13.06
N PHE A 465 2.49 -9.99 12.25
CA PHE A 465 2.07 -11.31 11.79
C PHE A 465 1.83 -12.28 12.95
N ARG A 466 2.80 -12.40 13.87
CA ARG A 466 2.70 -13.30 15.03
C ARG A 466 1.57 -12.93 15.97
N LEU A 467 1.38 -11.63 16.22
CA LEU A 467 0.24 -11.13 17.00
C LEU A 467 -1.10 -11.48 16.34
N ARG A 468 -1.20 -11.33 15.01
CA ARG A 468 -2.41 -11.72 14.27
C ARG A 468 -2.69 -13.21 14.39
N GLN A 469 -1.68 -14.06 14.19
CA GLN A 469 -1.82 -15.52 14.34
C GLN A 469 -2.25 -15.91 15.76
N ALA A 470 -1.71 -15.26 16.79
CA ALA A 470 -2.13 -15.48 18.16
C ALA A 470 -3.60 -15.10 18.40
N ILE A 471 -4.06 -13.97 17.85
CA ILE A 471 -5.48 -13.56 17.93
C ILE A 471 -6.39 -14.56 17.19
N GLU A 472 -5.97 -15.04 16.02
CA GLU A 472 -6.69 -16.06 15.25
C GLU A 472 -6.79 -17.39 16.02
N LEU A 473 -5.69 -17.84 16.64
CA LEU A 473 -5.67 -19.02 17.53
C LEU A 473 -6.67 -18.91 18.70
N LEU A 474 -6.89 -17.69 19.19
CA LEU A 474 -7.85 -17.40 20.26
C LEU A 474 -9.31 -17.32 19.77
N GLY A 475 -9.56 -17.38 18.47
CA GLY A 475 -10.92 -17.34 17.89
C GLY A 475 -11.20 -16.13 17.00
N GLY A 476 -10.21 -15.26 16.77
CA GLY A 476 -10.34 -14.09 15.92
C GLY A 476 -11.27 -13.02 16.49
N VAL A 477 -11.75 -12.14 15.60
CA VAL A 477 -12.62 -11.01 15.97
C VAL A 477 -13.86 -11.01 15.09
N SER A 478 -15.04 -11.06 15.69
CA SER A 478 -16.31 -10.98 14.98
C SER A 478 -16.55 -9.59 14.39
N LYS A 479 -17.45 -9.48 13.40
CA LYS A 479 -17.82 -8.18 12.81
C LYS A 479 -18.36 -7.17 13.84
N LYS A 480 -19.05 -7.67 14.87
CA LYS A 480 -19.61 -6.84 15.95
C LYS A 480 -18.50 -6.29 16.83
N GLU A 481 -17.66 -7.19 17.35
CA GLU A 481 -16.48 -6.83 18.16
C GLU A 481 -15.57 -5.86 17.40
N ASN A 482 -15.30 -6.11 16.12
CA ASN A 482 -14.45 -5.23 15.31
C ASN A 482 -14.97 -3.79 15.29
N LYS A 483 -16.28 -3.58 15.07
CA LYS A 483 -16.88 -2.23 15.07
C LYS A 483 -16.84 -1.58 16.45
N GLU A 484 -17.09 -2.35 17.51
CA GLU A 484 -17.09 -1.85 18.88
C GLU A 484 -15.66 -1.47 19.33
N TRP A 485 -14.68 -2.31 18.99
CA TRP A 485 -13.29 -2.10 19.39
C TRP A 485 -12.59 -1.07 18.50
N GLU A 486 -12.99 -0.87 17.24
CA GLU A 486 -12.51 0.26 16.41
C GLU A 486 -12.92 1.61 17.03
N LYS A 487 -14.13 1.70 17.62
CA LYS A 487 -14.53 2.91 18.38
C LYS A 487 -13.69 3.10 19.64
N LEU A 488 -13.39 2.01 20.34
CA LEU A 488 -12.53 2.05 21.52
C LEU A 488 -11.09 2.43 21.15
N LEU A 489 -10.55 1.93 20.04
CA LEU A 489 -9.24 2.31 19.54
C LEU A 489 -9.14 3.83 19.32
N ALA A 490 -10.20 4.44 18.77
CA ALA A 490 -10.25 5.87 18.52
C ALA A 490 -10.24 6.73 19.80
N SER A 491 -10.59 6.17 20.96
CA SER A 491 -10.49 6.85 22.25
C SER A 491 -9.16 6.65 22.98
N ILE A 492 -8.28 5.77 22.48
CA ILE A 492 -6.94 5.58 23.02
C ILE A 492 -6.04 6.67 22.45
N ALA A 493 -5.48 7.51 23.33
CA ALA A 493 -4.52 8.56 22.98
C ALA A 493 -3.31 8.04 22.20
#